data_AF-A0A520BDX3-F1
#
_entry.id   AF-A0A520BDX3-F1
#
_cell.length_a   1.000
_cell.length_b   1.000
_cell.length_c   1.000
_cell.angle_alpha   90.00
_cell.angle_beta   90.00
_cell.angle_gamma   90.00
#
_symmetry.space_group_name_H-M   'P 1'
#
loop_
_entity.id
_entity.type
_entity.pdbx_description
1 polymer ?
#
loop_
_entity_poly.entity_id
_entity_poly.type
_entity_poly.pdbx_seq_one_letter_code
_entity_poly.pdbx_strand_id
1 'polypeptide(L)'
;MAKQASRKFKVLKWIFGVLLVVALIIVGISWYISASLKPLIKKELKELVLKSTQGLYQVEFSELHTNLITGSATILDVNILPDTNVYKQMIGEQKAPNNLYYIKLKK
;
A
#
# COMPACT_ATOMS: atom_id res chain seq x y z
N MET A 1 -5.73 -53.57 20.45
CA MET A 1 -4.90 -52.62 19.68
C MET A 1 -5.67 -51.81 18.61
N ALA A 2 -6.88 -52.21 18.17
CA ALA A 2 -7.66 -51.50 17.14
C ALA A 2 -8.21 -50.10 17.52
N LYS A 3 -8.43 -49.82 18.81
CA LYS A 3 -9.04 -48.55 19.28
C LYS A 3 -8.09 -47.34 19.20
N GLN A 4 -6.78 -47.59 19.13
CA GLN A 4 -5.75 -46.54 19.11
C GLN A 4 -5.52 -45.96 17.71
N ALA A 5 -5.68 -46.78 16.66
CA ALA A 5 -5.58 -46.34 15.27
C ALA A 5 -6.69 -45.32 14.93
N SER A 6 -7.94 -45.58 15.32
CA SER A 6 -9.07 -44.68 15.00
C SER A 6 -9.00 -43.31 15.67
N ARG A 7 -8.43 -43.21 16.88
CA ARG A 7 -8.18 -41.92 17.56
C ARG A 7 -7.14 -41.09 16.80
N LYS A 8 -6.06 -41.70 16.32
CA LYS A 8 -5.03 -40.99 15.53
C LYS A 8 -5.60 -40.42 14.23
N PHE A 9 -6.44 -41.17 13.52
CA PHE A 9 -7.12 -40.67 12.30
C PHE A 9 -8.11 -39.53 12.58
N LYS A 10 -8.81 -39.54 13.73
CA LYS A 10 -9.69 -38.42 14.12
C LYS A 10 -8.90 -37.14 14.42
N VAL A 11 -7.77 -37.25 15.12
CA VAL A 11 -6.90 -36.10 15.41
C VAL A 11 -6.28 -35.55 14.13
N LEU A 12 -5.82 -36.41 13.23
CA LEU A 12 -5.25 -35.99 11.94
C LEU A 12 -6.27 -35.24 11.06
N LYS A 13 -7.54 -35.71 11.03
CA LYS A 13 -8.63 -34.99 10.33
C LYS A 13 -8.86 -33.59 10.90
N TRP A 14 -8.82 -33.43 12.22
CA TRP A 14 -8.95 -32.12 12.86
C TRP A 14 -7.77 -31.20 12.58
N ILE A 15 -6.54 -31.72 12.63
CA ILE A 15 -5.33 -30.95 12.28
C ILE A 15 -5.43 -30.46 10.84
N PHE A 16 -5.82 -31.34 9.91
CA PHE A 16 -5.98 -30.96 8.51
C PHE A 16 -7.10 -29.93 8.30
N GLY A 17 -8.21 -30.07 9.02
CA GLY A 17 -9.31 -29.09 8.98
C GLY A 17 -8.88 -27.71 9.47
N VAL A 18 -8.17 -27.63 10.60
CA VAL A 18 -7.63 -26.37 11.13
C VAL A 18 -6.62 -25.76 10.15
N LEU A 19 -5.72 -26.57 9.62
CA LEU A 19 -4.70 -26.10 8.68
C LEU A 19 -5.32 -25.55 7.39
N LEU A 20 -6.38 -26.19 6.88
CA LEU A 20 -7.13 -25.72 5.72
C LEU A 20 -7.81 -24.37 6.01
N VAL A 21 -8.44 -24.20 7.17
CA VAL A 21 -9.06 -22.93 7.58
C VAL A 21 -8.01 -21.82 7.69
N VAL A 22 -6.87 -22.09 8.31
CA VAL A 22 -5.77 -21.10 8.42
C VAL A 22 -5.25 -20.71 7.04
N ALA A 23 -5.07 -21.67 6.13
CA ALA A 23 -4.65 -21.39 4.77
C ALA A 23 -5.66 -20.50 4.02
N LEU A 24 -6.96 -20.77 4.16
CA LEU A 24 -8.01 -19.92 3.58
C LEU A 24 -7.98 -18.50 4.12
N ILE A 25 -7.74 -18.32 5.43
CA ILE A 25 -7.62 -16.99 6.04
C ILE A 25 -6.42 -16.24 5.47
N ILE A 26 -5.25 -16.88 5.37
CA ILE A 26 -4.05 -16.26 4.81
C ILE A 26 -4.29 -15.81 3.37
N VAL A 27 -4.87 -16.68 2.53
CA VAL A 27 -5.21 -16.35 1.14
C VAL A 27 -6.20 -15.19 1.07
N GLY A 28 -7.25 -15.21 1.89
CA GLY A 28 -8.26 -14.14 1.94
C GLY A 28 -7.66 -12.78 2.32
N ILE A 29 -6.79 -12.75 3.33
CA ILE A 29 -6.10 -11.52 3.76
C ILE A 29 -5.16 -11.03 2.64
N SER A 30 -4.35 -11.92 2.06
CA SER A 30 -3.44 -11.57 0.97
C SER A 30 -4.19 -10.97 -0.22
N TRP A 31 -5.34 -11.56 -0.59
CA TRP A 31 -6.17 -11.06 -1.67
C TRP A 31 -6.77 -9.68 -1.35
N TYR A 32 -7.35 -9.49 -0.16
CA TYR A 32 -7.91 -8.21 0.27
C TYR A 32 -6.88 -7.07 0.24
N ILE A 33 -5.67 -7.34 0.73
CA ILE A 33 -4.58 -6.36 0.74
C ILE A 33 -4.17 -5.99 -0.69
N SER A 34 -4.04 -6.99 -1.57
CA SER A 34 -3.64 -6.77 -2.95
C SER A 34 -4.72 -6.02 -3.76
N ALA A 35 -5.99 -6.39 -3.59
CA ALA A 35 -7.08 -5.86 -4.39
C ALA A 35 -7.56 -4.48 -3.94
N SER A 36 -7.66 -4.24 -2.62
CA SER A 36 -8.34 -3.05 -2.09
C SER A 36 -7.41 -2.10 -1.35
N LEU A 37 -6.48 -2.62 -0.55
CA LEU A 37 -5.68 -1.76 0.34
C LEU A 37 -4.60 -0.97 -0.40
N LYS A 38 -3.87 -1.61 -1.32
CA LYS A 38 -2.86 -0.94 -2.15
C LYS A 38 -3.40 0.26 -2.95
N PRO A 39 -4.50 0.14 -3.74
CA PRO A 39 -5.00 1.28 -4.49
C PRO A 39 -5.55 2.38 -3.57
N LEU A 40 -6.14 2.03 -2.42
CA LEU A 40 -6.62 2.99 -1.45
C LEU A 40 -5.48 3.84 -0.88
N ILE A 41 -4.39 3.21 -0.41
CA ILE A 41 -3.21 3.92 0.10
C ILE A 41 -2.61 4.80 -0.99
N LYS A 42 -2.54 4.29 -2.23
CA LYS A 42 -2.02 5.06 -3.36
C LYS A 42 -2.81 6.33 -3.60
N LYS A 43 -4.15 6.24 -3.57
CA LYS A 43 -5.04 7.38 -3.73
C LYS A 43 -4.87 8.37 -2.57
N GLU A 44 -4.88 7.88 -1.33
CA GLU A 44 -4.82 8.73 -0.15
C GLU A 44 -3.50 9.50 -0.06
N LEU A 45 -2.37 8.84 -0.35
CA LEU A 45 -1.06 9.51 -0.36
C LEU A 45 -1.00 10.62 -1.43
N LYS A 46 -1.53 10.35 -2.63
CA LYS A 46 -1.61 11.33 -3.71
C LYS A 46 -2.47 12.52 -3.32
N GLU A 47 -3.65 12.26 -2.75
CA GLU A 47 -4.55 13.32 -2.28
C GLU A 47 -3.93 14.13 -1.13
N LEU A 48 -3.24 13.48 -0.21
CA LEU A 48 -2.58 14.13 0.91
C LEU A 48 -1.52 15.12 0.41
N VAL A 49 -0.63 14.70 -0.49
CA VAL A 49 0.39 15.60 -1.07
C VAL A 49 -0.27 16.75 -1.82
N LEU A 50 -1.30 16.46 -2.63
CA LEU A 50 -2.03 17.48 -3.38
C LEU A 50 -2.66 18.51 -2.42
N LYS A 51 -3.35 18.08 -1.37
CA LYS A 51 -4.01 18.96 -0.41
C LYS A 51 -3.00 19.74 0.44
N SER A 52 -1.97 19.08 0.95
CA SER A 52 -0.95 19.70 1.81
C SER A 52 -0.11 20.74 1.06
N THR A 53 0.01 20.62 -0.26
CA THR A 53 0.74 21.59 -1.10
C THR A 53 -0.19 22.57 -1.83
N GLN A 54 -1.47 22.63 -1.44
CA GLN A 54 -2.47 23.50 -2.06
C GLN A 54 -2.55 23.31 -3.59
N GLY A 55 -2.37 22.07 -4.05
CA GLY A 55 -2.38 21.68 -5.45
C GLY A 55 -1.06 21.89 -6.20
N LEU A 56 -0.05 22.51 -5.58
CA LEU A 56 1.20 22.82 -6.27
C LEU A 56 1.96 21.57 -6.69
N TYR A 57 1.95 20.51 -5.88
CA TYR A 57 2.69 19.29 -6.19
C TYR A 57 1.77 18.09 -6.39
N GLN A 58 2.12 17.31 -7.41
CA GLN A 58 1.54 16.00 -7.66
C GLN A 58 2.63 14.95 -7.48
N VAL A 59 2.28 13.85 -6.81
CA VAL A 59 3.16 12.70 -6.63
C VAL A 59 2.65 11.52 -7.45
N GLU A 60 3.57 10.88 -8.16
CA GLU A 60 3.33 9.66 -8.90
C GLU A 60 4.34 8.60 -8.50
N PHE A 61 3.90 7.35 -8.51
CA PHE A 61 4.74 6.19 -8.24
C PHE A 61 4.14 4.95 -8.89
N SER A 62 4.99 4.01 -9.29
CA SER A 62 4.59 2.78 -9.96
C SER A 62 3.98 1.81 -8.95
N GLU A 63 4.78 1.44 -7.94
CA GLU A 63 4.52 0.34 -7.04
C GLU A 63 4.58 0.72 -5.56
N LEU A 64 3.78 0.00 -4.76
CA LEU A 64 3.77 0.04 -3.31
C LEU A 64 3.99 -1.40 -2.78
N HIS A 65 5.12 -1.60 -2.12
CA HIS A 65 5.47 -2.82 -1.42
C HIS A 65 5.26 -2.65 0.06
N THR A 66 4.55 -3.59 0.70
CA THR A 66 4.29 -3.55 2.14
C THR A 66 4.72 -4.86 2.77
N ASN A 67 5.58 -4.79 3.78
CA ASN A 67 5.89 -5.91 4.65
C ASN A 67 5.04 -5.81 5.91
N LEU A 68 4.06 -6.71 6.03
CA LEU A 68 3.12 -6.72 7.15
C LEU A 68 3.75 -7.21 8.46
N ILE A 69 4.78 -8.05 8.37
CA ILE A 69 5.47 -8.61 9.55
C ILE A 69 6.25 -7.49 10.25
N THR A 70 6.92 -6.63 9.49
CA THR A 70 7.69 -5.49 10.01
C THR A 70 6.90 -4.19 10.05
N GLY A 71 5.67 -4.16 9.51
CA GLY A 71 4.87 -2.94 9.39
C GLY A 71 5.47 -1.87 8.48
N SER A 72 6.39 -2.23 7.57
CA SER A 72 7.07 -1.28 6.71
C SER A 72 6.45 -1.22 5.32
N ALA A 73 6.54 -0.04 4.68
CA ALA A 73 6.10 0.18 3.31
C ALA A 73 7.24 0.82 2.51
N THR A 74 7.34 0.48 1.23
CA THR A 74 8.32 1.02 0.29
C THR A 74 7.60 1.38 -1.01
N ILE A 75 7.88 2.58 -1.51
CA ILE A 75 7.35 3.10 -2.76
C ILE A 75 8.48 3.14 -3.78
N LEU A 76 8.20 2.73 -5.02
CA LEU A 76 9.16 2.70 -6.13
C LEU A 76 8.77 3.68 -7.25
N ASP A 77 9.76 4.10 -8.02
CA ASP A 77 9.64 5.06 -9.13
C ASP A 77 8.87 6.35 -8.79
N VAL A 78 9.24 6.99 -7.69
CA VAL A 78 8.58 8.21 -7.24
C VAL A 78 8.95 9.38 -8.15
N ASN A 79 7.94 10.05 -8.71
CA ASN A 79 8.06 11.33 -9.39
C ASN A 79 7.23 12.37 -8.64
N ILE A 80 7.83 13.50 -8.29
CA ILE A 80 7.13 14.67 -7.74
C ILE A 80 7.34 15.81 -8.72
N LEU A 81 6.24 16.30 -9.26
CA LEU A 81 6.21 17.33 -10.28
C LEU A 81 5.33 18.49 -9.82
N PRO A 82 5.80 19.74 -9.98
CA PRO A 82 4.97 20.90 -9.71
C PRO A 82 4.00 21.15 -10.86
N ASP A 83 2.80 21.62 -10.53
CA ASP A 83 1.86 22.16 -11.51
C ASP A 83 2.18 23.63 -11.81
N THR A 84 2.64 23.90 -13.03
CA THR A 84 3.03 25.24 -13.45
C THR A 84 1.88 26.25 -13.49
N ASN A 85 0.62 25.80 -13.66
CA ASN A 85 -0.54 26.69 -13.65
C ASN A 85 -0.85 27.15 -12.23
N VAL A 86 -0.84 26.20 -11.27
CA VAL A 86 -0.98 26.51 -9.84
C VAL A 86 0.15 27.42 -9.37
N TYR A 87 1.38 27.15 -9.81
CA TYR A 87 2.52 28.01 -9.47
C TYR A 87 2.33 29.45 -9.98
N LYS A 88 1.91 29.64 -11.23
CA LYS A 88 1.62 30.97 -11.79
C LYS A 88 0.51 31.70 -11.01
N GLN A 89 -0.54 30.98 -10.61
CA GLN A 89 -1.58 31.54 -9.76
C GLN A 89 -1.00 31.99 -8.40
N MET A 90 -0.18 31.15 -7.76
CA MET A 90 0.47 31.47 -6.49
C MET A 90 1.41 32.68 -6.59
N ILE A 91 2.05 32.91 -7.75
CA ILE A 91 2.85 34.13 -7.98
C ILE A 91 1.94 35.36 -7.93
N GLY A 92 0.80 35.32 -8.62
CA GLY A 92 -0.19 36.40 -8.60
C GLY A 92 -0.75 36.68 -7.21
N GLU A 93 -0.89 35.63 -6.40
CA GLU A 93 -1.31 35.72 -4.99
C GLU A 93 -0.17 36.06 -4.01
N GLN A 94 1.07 36.22 -4.48
CA GLN A 94 2.27 36.43 -3.64
C GLN A 94 2.51 35.31 -2.61
N LYS A 95 2.04 34.10 -2.90
CA LYS A 95 2.20 32.90 -2.05
C LYS A 95 3.13 31.85 -2.66
N ALA A 96 3.66 32.11 -3.86
CA ALA A 96 4.52 31.16 -4.53
C ALA A 96 5.81 30.92 -3.74
N PRO A 97 6.28 29.65 -3.65
CA PRO A 97 7.59 29.38 -3.10
C PRO A 97 8.68 29.94 -4.03
N ASN A 98 9.82 30.30 -3.43
CA ASN A 98 10.96 30.85 -4.16
C ASN A 98 11.52 29.85 -5.20
N ASN A 99 11.47 28.55 -4.90
CA ASN A 99 12.03 27.50 -5.73
C ASN A 99 11.00 26.40 -5.99
N LEU A 100 11.05 25.86 -7.21
CA LEU A 100 10.36 24.63 -7.58
C LEU A 100 11.33 23.46 -7.59
N TYR A 101 10.87 22.30 -7.12
CA TYR A 101 11.66 21.08 -7.11
C TYR A 101 11.03 20.02 -8.01
N TYR A 102 11.88 19.33 -8.75
CA TYR A 102 11.51 18.19 -9.58
C TYR A 102 12.24 16.98 -9.03
N ILE A 103 11.51 16.08 -8.38
CA ILE A 103 12.11 14.93 -7.70
C ILE A 103 11.77 13.69 -8.50
N LYS A 104 12.79 12.93 -8.88
CA LYS A 104 12.66 11.64 -9.55
C LYS A 104 13.56 10.63 -8.87
N LEU A 105 12.97 9.63 -8.25
CA LEU A 105 13.65 8.55 -7.57
C LEU A 105 13.37 7.27 -8.34
N LYS A 106 14.41 6.72 -8.96
CA LYS A 106 14.37 5.39 -9.58
C LYS A 106 15.01 4.40 -8.60
N LYS A 107 14.34 3.29 -8.31
CA LYS A 107 14.89 2.22 -7.49
C LYS A 107 14.41 0.87 -7.99
#